data_AF-A0A942D428-F1
#
_entry.id   AF-A0A942D428-F1
#
_cell.length_a   1.000
_cell.length_b   1.000
_cell.length_c   1.000
_cell.angle_alpha   90.00
_cell.angle_beta   90.00
_cell.angle_gamma   90.00
#
_symmetry.space_group_name_H-M   'P 1'
#
loop_
_entity.id
_entity.type
_entity.pdbx_description
1 polymer ?
#
loop_
_entity_poly.entity_id
_entity_poly.type
_entity_poly.pdbx_seq_one_letter_code
_entity_poly.pdbx_strand_id
1 'polypeptide(L)'
;MKIGGSKGKAAGPLSTAYGEEFVVDLMRRRDQLVARVAELQWDLGGLAYEMAIRNSMDVELLVKRAVALQDADAELSEVERIVRTEETGASGSCKYCGAPHSSGATFCWQCGKPLLEQVSGDAILRR
;
A
#
# COMPACT_ATOMS: atom_id res chain seq x y z
N MET A 1 23.27 13.51 36.78
CA MET A 1 22.41 13.48 35.59
C MET A 1 21.57 12.22 35.60
N LYS A 2 20.27 12.30 35.91
CA LYS A 2 19.33 11.16 35.76
C LYS A 2 18.52 11.35 34.48
N ILE A 3 18.63 10.33 33.63
CA ILE A 3 17.86 10.03 32.41
C ILE A 3 16.35 10.12 32.66
N GLY A 4 15.69 11.06 31.99
CA GLY A 4 14.23 11.22 31.97
C GLY A 4 13.62 10.39 30.85
N GLY A 5 13.03 9.25 31.21
CA GLY A 5 12.22 8.43 30.31
C GLY A 5 10.85 9.08 30.09
N SER A 6 10.63 9.58 28.87
CA SER A 6 9.32 10.02 28.40
C SER A 6 8.39 8.81 28.28
N LYS A 7 7.39 8.72 29.17
CA LYS A 7 6.31 7.74 29.09
C LYS A 7 5.47 8.02 27.83
N GLY A 8 5.59 7.15 26.83
CA GLY A 8 4.61 7.05 25.74
C GLY A 8 3.23 6.77 26.33
N LYS A 9 2.30 7.71 26.11
CA LYS A 9 0.92 7.66 26.57
C LYS A 9 0.21 6.53 25.81
N ALA A 10 -0.21 5.49 26.51
CA ALA A 10 -1.02 4.41 25.94
C ALA A 10 -2.29 5.02 25.33
N ALA A 11 -2.48 4.83 24.02
CA ALA A 11 -3.70 5.16 23.32
C ALA A 11 -4.83 4.30 23.91
N GLY A 12 -5.92 4.94 24.35
CA GLY A 12 -7.02 4.29 25.05
C GLY A 12 -7.91 3.41 24.15
N PRO A 13 -8.80 2.60 24.72
CA PRO A 13 -9.60 1.59 24.00
C PRO A 13 -10.50 2.14 22.88
N LEU A 14 -10.81 3.44 22.88
CA LEU A 14 -11.56 4.07 21.78
C LEU A 14 -10.74 4.23 20.49
N SER A 15 -9.44 4.52 20.54
CA SER A 15 -8.63 4.64 19.31
C SER A 15 -8.44 3.30 18.61
N THR A 16 -8.50 2.21 19.38
CA THR A 16 -8.43 0.85 18.84
C THR A 16 -9.73 0.49 18.10
N ALA A 17 -10.90 0.84 18.66
CA ALA A 17 -12.19 0.60 18.02
C ALA A 17 -12.37 1.40 16.71
N TYR A 18 -11.94 2.67 16.67
CA TYR A 18 -11.93 3.45 15.42
C TYR A 18 -10.96 2.89 14.37
N GLY A 19 -9.82 2.33 14.81
CA GLY A 19 -8.88 1.64 13.92
C GLY A 19 -9.48 0.35 13.35
N GLU A 20 -10.18 -0.44 14.17
CA GLU A 20 -10.84 -1.68 13.73
C GLU A 20 -11.95 -1.41 12.71
N GLU A 21 -12.81 -0.42 12.93
CA GLU A 21 -13.87 -0.03 11.97
C GLU A 21 -13.27 0.45 10.64
N PHE A 22 -12.21 1.27 10.70
CA PHE A 22 -11.49 1.73 9.52
C PHE A 22 -10.87 0.58 8.70
N VAL A 23 -10.26 -0.40 9.37
CA VAL A 23 -9.70 -1.59 8.70
C VAL A 23 -10.80 -2.43 8.06
N VAL A 24 -11.94 -2.62 8.73
CA VAL A 24 -13.09 -3.34 8.16
C VAL A 24 -13.63 -2.64 6.90
N ASP A 25 -13.75 -1.32 6.92
CA ASP A 25 -14.20 -0.56 5.76
C ASP A 25 -13.20 -0.62 4.59
N LEU A 26 -11.90 -0.56 4.88
CA LEU A 26 -10.85 -0.76 3.87
C LEU A 26 -10.88 -2.16 3.26
N MET A 27 -11.08 -3.21 4.07
CA MET A 27 -11.22 -4.57 3.58
C MET A 27 -12.45 -4.72 2.67
N ARG A 28 -13.58 -4.10 3.04
CA ARG A 28 -14.78 -4.07 2.19
C ARG A 28 -14.50 -3.36 0.87
N ARG A 29 -13.79 -2.22 0.90
CA ARG A 29 -13.42 -1.48 -0.31
C ARG A 29 -12.51 -2.32 -1.22
N ARG A 30 -11.53 -3.03 -0.64
CA ARG A 30 -10.66 -3.97 -1.37
C ARG A 30 -11.51 -5.02 -2.09
N ASP A 31 -12.43 -5.67 -1.39
CA ASP A 31 -13.24 -6.74 -1.98
C ASP A 31 -14.12 -6.23 -3.14
N GLN A 32 -14.65 -5.01 -3.02
CA GLN A 32 -15.38 -4.34 -4.10
C GLN A 32 -14.48 -4.06 -5.32
N LEU A 33 -13.25 -3.59 -5.10
CA LEU A 33 -12.29 -3.31 -6.16
C LEU A 33 -11.83 -4.60 -6.85
N VAL A 34 -11.59 -5.68 -6.10
CA VAL A 34 -11.28 -7.01 -6.66
C VAL A 34 -12.40 -7.47 -7.60
N ALA A 35 -13.66 -7.38 -7.15
CA ALA A 35 -14.80 -7.74 -7.99
C ALA A 35 -14.85 -6.86 -9.25
N ARG A 36 -14.62 -5.55 -9.10
CA ARG A 36 -14.65 -4.60 -10.22
C ARG A 36 -13.54 -4.83 -11.25
N VAL A 37 -12.32 -5.11 -10.80
CA VAL A 37 -11.18 -5.46 -11.66
C VAL A 37 -11.49 -6.74 -12.43
N ALA A 38 -12.04 -7.77 -11.76
CA ALA A 38 -12.42 -9.02 -12.40
C ALA A 38 -13.48 -8.82 -13.50
N GLU A 39 -14.52 -8.03 -13.24
CA GLU A 39 -15.53 -7.67 -14.25
C GLU A 39 -14.91 -6.95 -15.45
N LEU A 40 -14.12 -5.90 -15.21
CA LEU A 40 -13.50 -5.12 -16.27
C LEU A 40 -12.51 -5.95 -17.10
N GLN A 41 -11.77 -6.84 -16.46
CA GLN A 41 -10.87 -7.77 -17.15
C GLN A 41 -11.65 -8.77 -18.00
N TRP A 42 -12.78 -9.29 -17.50
CA TRP A 42 -13.67 -10.16 -18.25
C TRP A 42 -14.22 -9.46 -19.50
N ASP A 43 -14.74 -8.24 -19.34
CA ASP A 43 -15.30 -7.44 -20.44
C ASP A 43 -14.24 -7.09 -21.49
N LEU A 44 -13.04 -6.67 -21.06
CA LEU A 44 -11.93 -6.36 -21.96
C LEU A 44 -11.46 -7.61 -22.71
N GLY A 45 -11.37 -8.75 -22.02
CA GLY A 45 -11.03 -10.04 -22.62
C GLY A 45 -12.08 -10.49 -23.65
N GLY A 46 -13.37 -10.34 -23.33
CA GLY A 46 -14.47 -10.64 -24.25
C GLY A 46 -14.44 -9.77 -25.51
N LEU A 47 -14.17 -8.47 -25.36
CA LEU A 47 -14.00 -7.56 -26.50
C LEU A 47 -12.81 -7.99 -27.38
N ALA A 48 -11.65 -8.27 -26.78
CA ALA A 48 -10.48 -8.72 -27.50
C ALA A 48 -10.73 -10.06 -28.22
N TYR A 49 -11.43 -10.99 -27.56
CA TYR A 49 -11.83 -12.27 -28.15
C TYR A 49 -12.69 -12.08 -29.41
N GLU A 50 -13.75 -11.28 -29.32
CA GLU A 50 -14.64 -10.99 -30.46
C GLU A 50 -13.88 -10.35 -31.63
N MET A 51 -12.98 -9.42 -31.34
CA MET A 51 -12.15 -8.76 -32.36
C MET A 51 -11.18 -9.74 -33.03
N ALA A 52 -10.60 -10.66 -32.26
CA ALA A 52 -9.68 -11.66 -32.77
C ALA A 52 -10.38 -12.67 -33.70
N ILE A 53 -11.54 -13.21 -33.30
CA ILE A 53 -12.26 -14.19 -34.13
C ILE A 53 -12.84 -13.57 -35.42
N ARG A 54 -13.11 -12.27 -35.41
CA ARG A 54 -13.57 -11.51 -36.59
C ARG A 54 -12.43 -10.96 -37.45
N ASN A 55 -11.16 -11.23 -37.07
CA ASN A 55 -9.96 -10.73 -37.72
C ASN A 55 -9.96 -9.19 -37.88
N SER A 56 -10.46 -8.47 -36.87
CA SER A 56 -10.65 -7.01 -36.88
C SER A 56 -10.03 -6.38 -35.63
N MET A 57 -8.72 -6.57 -35.46
CA MET A 57 -8.01 -6.04 -34.29
C MET A 57 -7.75 -4.53 -34.41
N ASP A 58 -8.36 -3.78 -33.51
CA ASP A 58 -8.08 -2.36 -33.25
C ASP A 58 -7.44 -2.23 -31.85
N VAL A 59 -6.11 -2.13 -31.85
CA VAL A 59 -5.32 -2.04 -30.61
C VAL A 59 -5.57 -0.71 -29.90
N GLU A 60 -5.85 0.36 -30.64
CA GLU A 60 -6.07 1.67 -30.04
C GLU A 60 -7.38 1.71 -29.25
N LEU A 61 -8.43 1.08 -29.78
CA LEU A 61 -9.69 0.89 -29.05
C LEU A 61 -9.47 0.04 -27.78
N LEU A 62 -8.72 -1.06 -27.87
CA LEU A 62 -8.42 -1.90 -26.71
C LEU A 62 -7.68 -1.12 -25.61
N VAL A 63 -6.67 -0.34 -25.97
CA VAL A 63 -5.94 0.52 -25.02
C VAL A 63 -6.88 1.54 -24.38
N LYS A 64 -7.74 2.21 -25.16
CA LYS A 64 -8.74 3.15 -24.63
C LYS A 64 -9.69 2.50 -23.63
N ARG A 65 -10.12 1.26 -23.89
CA ARG A 65 -11.01 0.51 -22.97
C ARG A 65 -10.28 0.00 -21.73
N ALA A 66 -8.99 -0.32 -21.85
CA ALA A 66 -8.17 -0.77 -20.74
C ALA A 66 -7.93 0.32 -19.68
N VAL A 67 -8.09 1.61 -19.98
CA VAL A 67 -7.90 2.70 -19.01
C VAL A 67 -8.74 2.50 -17.75
N ALA A 68 -10.02 2.16 -17.90
CA ALA A 68 -10.89 1.95 -16.74
C ALA A 68 -10.44 0.76 -15.86
N LEU A 69 -9.87 -0.29 -16.48
CA LEU A 69 -9.28 -1.42 -15.76
C LEU A 69 -8.00 -0.99 -15.04
N GLN A 70 -7.15 -0.21 -15.69
CA GLN A 70 -5.91 0.30 -15.10
C GLN A 70 -6.19 1.21 -13.90
N ASP A 71 -7.19 2.08 -13.99
CA ASP A 71 -7.59 2.96 -12.89
C ASP A 71 -8.07 2.13 -11.68
N ALA A 72 -8.90 1.11 -11.91
CA ALA A 72 -9.39 0.22 -10.85
C ALA A 72 -8.27 -0.63 -10.22
N ASP A 73 -7.35 -1.12 -11.04
CA ASP A 73 -6.18 -1.88 -10.57
C ASP A 73 -5.22 -1.01 -9.74
N ALA A 74 -4.98 0.24 -10.18
CA ALA A 74 -4.18 1.20 -9.43
C ALA A 74 -4.81 1.54 -8.06
N GLU A 75 -6.14 1.73 -8.02
CA GLU A 75 -6.85 1.94 -6.75
C GLU A 75 -6.76 0.70 -5.85
N LEU A 76 -6.95 -0.50 -6.41
CA LEU A 76 -6.84 -1.75 -5.66
C LEU A 76 -5.44 -1.92 -5.05
N SER A 77 -4.40 -1.70 -5.84
CA SER A 77 -3.00 -1.77 -5.39
C SER A 77 -2.71 -0.84 -4.22
N GLU A 78 -3.23 0.39 -4.25
CA GLU A 78 -3.08 1.34 -3.14
C GLU A 78 -3.84 0.90 -1.89
N VAL A 79 -5.08 0.43 -2.03
CA VAL A 79 -5.86 -0.09 -0.88
C VAL A 79 -5.18 -1.31 -0.26
N GLU A 80 -4.69 -2.26 -1.07
CA GLU A 80 -3.97 -3.43 -0.59
C GLU A 80 -2.68 -3.06 0.14
N ARG A 81 -1.98 -2.02 -0.33
CA ARG A 81 -0.80 -1.48 0.35
C ARG A 81 -1.17 -0.96 1.74
N ILE A 82 -2.26 -0.19 1.87
CA ILE A 82 -2.73 0.34 3.15
C ILE A 82 -3.14 -0.79 4.09
N VAL A 83 -3.98 -1.72 3.63
CA VAL A 83 -4.44 -2.88 4.43
C VAL A 83 -3.25 -3.68 4.95
N ARG A 84 -2.23 -3.93 4.12
CA ARG A 84 -1.01 -4.65 4.55
C ARG A 84 -0.24 -3.89 5.63
N THR A 85 -0.15 -2.57 5.55
CA THR A 85 0.50 -1.75 6.58
C THR A 85 -0.26 -1.80 7.90
N GLU A 86 -1.59 -1.72 7.87
CA GLU A 86 -2.43 -1.79 9.07
C GLU A 86 -2.40 -3.19 9.73
N GLU A 87 -2.50 -4.26 8.94
CA GLU A 87 -2.46 -5.65 9.46
C GLU A 87 -1.12 -6.01 10.12
N THR A 88 -0.01 -5.51 9.58
CA THR A 88 1.33 -5.86 10.07
C THR A 88 1.85 -4.90 11.13
N GLY A 89 1.25 -3.70 11.26
CA GLY A 89 1.80 -2.59 12.05
C GLY A 89 3.21 -2.17 11.60
N ALA A 90 3.68 -2.68 10.46
CA ALA A 90 5.02 -2.49 9.95
C ALA A 90 4.99 -1.40 8.87
N SER A 91 5.81 -0.36 9.06
CA SER A 91 5.98 0.71 8.08
C SER A 91 7.00 0.38 7.00
N GLY A 92 7.66 -0.78 7.08
CA GLY A 92 8.63 -1.21 6.10
C GLY A 92 9.41 -2.44 6.56
N SER A 93 10.37 -2.84 5.72
CA SER A 93 11.32 -3.91 6.00
C SER A 93 12.75 -3.37 5.94
N CYS A 94 13.62 -3.89 6.79
CA CYS A 94 15.03 -3.52 6.82
C CYS A 94 15.72 -3.86 5.50
N LYS A 95 16.37 -2.88 4.86
CA LYS A 95 17.12 -3.09 3.60
C LYS A 95 18.30 -4.07 3.71
N TYR A 96 18.76 -4.35 4.93
CA TYR A 96 19.92 -5.22 5.16
C TYR A 96 19.57 -6.67 5.53
N CYS A 97 18.44 -6.92 6.19
CA CYS A 97 18.08 -8.26 6.67
C CYS A 97 16.62 -8.66 6.40
N GLY A 98 15.79 -7.75 5.86
CA GLY A 98 14.39 -8.01 5.55
C GLY A 98 13.43 -7.95 6.74
N ALA A 99 13.91 -7.75 7.97
CA ALA A 99 13.04 -7.72 9.15
C ALA A 99 12.01 -6.58 9.09
N PRO A 100 10.72 -6.83 9.41
CA PRO A 100 9.71 -5.78 9.48
C PRO A 100 10.02 -4.82 10.64
N HIS A 101 9.66 -3.56 10.49
CA HIS A 101 9.81 -2.54 11.53
C HIS A 101 8.60 -1.62 11.61
N SER A 102 8.29 -1.14 12.81
CA SER A 102 7.18 -0.21 13.04
C SER A 102 7.45 1.18 12.44
N SER A 103 6.41 2.01 12.40
CA SER A 103 6.55 3.44 12.18
C SER A 103 7.45 4.04 13.27
N GLY A 104 8.46 4.81 12.86
CA GLY A 104 9.37 5.50 13.79
C GLY A 104 10.56 4.69 14.31
N ALA A 105 10.77 3.44 13.86
CA ALA A 105 11.98 2.70 14.21
C ALA A 105 13.23 3.31 13.55
N THR A 106 14.18 3.81 14.35
CA THR A 106 15.46 4.34 13.83
C THR A 106 16.45 3.22 13.48
N PHE A 107 16.41 2.11 14.22
CA PHE A 107 17.29 0.96 14.07
C PHE A 107 16.48 -0.34 13.91
N CYS A 108 17.02 -1.29 13.16
CA CYS A 108 16.42 -2.61 13.00
C CYS A 108 16.52 -3.41 14.32
N TRP A 109 15.40 -3.93 14.81
CA TRP A 109 15.35 -4.76 16.02
C TRP A 109 16.11 -6.10 15.86
N GLN A 110 16.22 -6.61 14.63
CA GLN A 110 16.88 -7.89 14.35
C GLN A 110 18.38 -7.77 14.06
N CYS A 111 18.79 -6.81 13.22
CA CYS A 111 20.21 -6.68 12.81
C CYS A 111 20.92 -5.43 13.34
N GLY A 112 20.23 -4.55 14.07
CA GLY A 112 20.79 -3.35 14.68
C GLY A 112 21.17 -2.21 13.72
N LYS A 113 21.06 -2.41 12.40
CA LYS A 113 21.42 -1.37 11.41
C LYS A 113 20.41 -0.24 11.35
N PRO A 114 20.83 1.00 11.05
CA PRO A 114 19.91 2.11 10.87
C PRO A 114 18.95 1.85 9.70
N LEU A 115 17.67 2.17 9.90
CA LEU A 115 16.63 1.97 8.89
C LEU A 115 16.46 3.18 7.97
N LEU A 116 16.82 4.37 8.46
CA LEU A 116 16.83 5.62 7.72
C LEU A 116 18.26 6.05 7.43
N GLU A 117 18.51 6.49 6.20
CA GLU A 117 19.72 7.22 5.85
C GLU A 117 19.67 8.55 6.62
N GLN A 118 20.55 8.74 7.61
CA GLN A 118 20.59 9.99 8.35
C GLN A 118 21.16 11.08 7.45
N VAL A 119 20.29 11.94 6.92
CA VAL A 119 20.73 13.18 6.28
C VAL A 119 21.27 14.09 7.39
N SER A 120 22.56 14.38 7.37
CA SER A 120 23.15 15.29 8.35
C SER A 120 22.57 16.70 8.16
N GLY A 121 22.17 17.34 9.27
CA GLY A 121 21.59 18.68 9.25
C GLY A 121 22.48 19.74 8.59
N ASP A 122 23.80 19.51 8.53
CA ASP A 122 24.76 20.38 7.86
C ASP A 122 24.55 20.50 6.34
N ALA A 123 23.89 19.51 5.71
CA ALA A 123 23.58 19.55 4.28
C ALA A 123 22.35 20.42 3.95
N ILE A 124 21.44 20.63 4.91
CA ILE A 124 20.19 21.37 4.70
C ILE A 124 20.41 22.88 4.81
N LEU A 125 21.38 23.33 5.60
CA LEU A 125 21.66 24.76 5.85
C LEU A 125 22.58 25.43 4.80
N ARG A 126 23.01 24.70 3.76
CA ARG A 126 23.89 25.22 2.70
C ARG A 126 23.20 25.41 1.34
N ARG A 127 21.86 25.40 1.31
CA ARG A 127 21.05 25.69 0.11
C ARG A 127 20.16 26.90 0.35
#